data_AF-A0A6A6QZ72-F1
#
_entry.id   AF-A0A6A6QZ72-F1
#
_cell.length_a   1.000
_cell.length_b   1.000
_cell.length_c   1.000
_cell.angle_alpha   90.00
_cell.angle_beta   90.00
_cell.angle_gamma   90.00
#
_symmetry.space_group_name_H-M   'P 1'
#
loop_
_entity.id
_entity.type
_entity.pdbx_description
1 polymer ?
#
loop_
_entity_poly.entity_id
_entity_poly.type
_entity_poly.pdbx_seq_one_letter_code
_entity_poly.pdbx_strand_id
1 'polypeptide(L)'
;MPTNSSTLCIESPSVERLHSVLSNSIDLRIRNVRQASDVRDSSDVDTKVAVLFSGGLDCTVLARLAHDTLAMSESVDLLNVAFQNPRIHKTKGSSDLETSPYELCPDRVTGRRSFAEIQRICPGRHWRFVEINIPYTETTGHREAVIELMHPHNTEMDLSISYALYFASRGSGVIRGSNDAEVTEYTTPAHVVLSGLGADELFGGYQRHATAFSRLGFPGLVEELELDINRLGKRNLGRDDRVISNWGREARFPYLDETLLAWALACPVWEKCGFGQNASKQSSNPVREIEPGKKVLRVLAWKLGMKEVAVERKRAIQFGARTAKMEMGKSKGTHFLS
;
A
#
# COMPACT_ATOMS: atom_id res chain seq x y z
N MET A 1 -20.72 17.85 18.32
CA MET A 1 -19.40 17.54 18.91
C MET A 1 -19.63 16.60 20.10
N PRO A 2 -19.03 15.40 20.13
CA PRO A 2 -19.21 14.53 21.28
C PRO A 2 -18.56 15.15 22.52
N THR A 3 -19.27 15.14 23.64
CA THR A 3 -18.76 15.52 24.97
C THR A 3 -17.91 14.42 25.61
N ASN A 4 -18.02 13.18 25.09
CA ASN A 4 -17.20 12.01 25.43
C ASN A 4 -16.97 11.19 24.15
N SER A 5 -15.86 11.41 23.43
CA SER A 5 -15.50 10.52 22.32
C SER A 5 -15.01 9.19 22.88
N SER A 6 -15.77 8.12 22.67
CA SER A 6 -15.31 6.76 22.95
C SER A 6 -14.04 6.49 22.13
N THR A 7 -13.01 5.95 22.78
CA THR A 7 -11.74 5.61 22.13
C THR A 7 -11.95 4.37 21.25
N LEU A 8 -11.44 4.39 20.01
CA LEU A 8 -11.55 3.24 19.11
C LEU A 8 -10.79 2.03 19.68
N CYS A 9 -11.48 0.90 19.75
CA CYS A 9 -10.99 -0.39 20.25
C CYS A 9 -11.50 -1.53 19.37
N ILE A 10 -11.01 -2.76 19.60
CA ILE A 10 -11.34 -3.91 18.74
C ILE A 10 -12.84 -4.25 18.73
N GLU A 11 -13.56 -3.90 19.80
CA GLU A 11 -15.01 -4.10 19.95
C GLU A 11 -15.84 -2.93 19.38
N SER A 12 -15.20 -1.89 18.82
CA SER A 12 -15.92 -0.74 18.28
C SER A 12 -16.79 -1.16 17.08
N PRO A 13 -18.08 -0.74 17.02
CA PRO A 13 -18.97 -1.09 15.91
C PRO A 13 -18.42 -0.69 14.53
N SER A 14 -17.67 0.40 14.44
CA SER A 14 -17.02 0.85 13.20
C SER A 14 -15.92 -0.10 12.72
N VAL A 15 -15.22 -0.79 13.63
CA VAL A 15 -14.20 -1.79 13.30
C VAL A 15 -14.86 -3.06 12.76
N GLU A 16 -15.94 -3.54 13.40
CA GLU A 16 -16.73 -4.66 12.89
C GLU A 16 -17.32 -4.34 11.51
N ARG A 17 -17.87 -3.13 11.36
CA ARG A 17 -18.48 -2.72 10.10
C ARG A 17 -17.44 -2.63 8.99
N LEU A 18 -16.26 -2.03 9.27
CA LEU A 18 -15.15 -2.00 8.33
C LEU A 18 -14.71 -3.41 7.93
N HIS A 19 -14.55 -4.31 8.89
CA HIS A 19 -14.17 -5.70 8.62
C HIS A 19 -15.15 -6.36 7.65
N SER A 20 -16.44 -6.24 7.90
CA SER A 20 -17.49 -6.82 7.06
C SER A 20 -17.49 -6.25 5.64
N VAL A 21 -17.53 -4.91 5.48
CA VAL A 21 -17.61 -4.30 4.14
C VAL A 21 -16.32 -4.46 3.34
N LEU A 22 -15.16 -4.44 3.99
CA LEU A 22 -13.87 -4.64 3.31
C LEU A 22 -13.68 -6.11 2.90
N SER A 23 -14.10 -7.06 3.73
CA SER A 23 -14.06 -8.49 3.37
C SER A 23 -14.94 -8.77 2.16
N ASN A 24 -16.18 -8.25 2.15
CA ASN A 24 -17.08 -8.38 1.01
C ASN A 24 -16.52 -7.71 -0.25
N SER A 25 -15.90 -6.54 -0.11
CA SER A 25 -15.24 -5.83 -1.21
C SER A 25 -14.11 -6.65 -1.84
N ILE A 26 -13.27 -7.29 -1.00
CA ILE A 26 -12.19 -8.17 -1.45
C ILE A 26 -12.78 -9.40 -2.14
N ASP A 27 -13.80 -10.00 -1.54
CA ASP A 27 -14.48 -11.19 -2.05
C ASP A 27 -14.91 -11.04 -3.51
N LEU A 28 -15.63 -9.94 -3.80
CA LEU A 28 -16.09 -9.57 -5.14
C LEU A 28 -14.93 -9.35 -6.12
N ARG A 29 -13.78 -8.90 -5.62
CA ARG A 29 -12.60 -8.54 -6.42
C ARG A 29 -11.64 -9.69 -6.66
N ILE A 30 -11.77 -10.84 -6.00
CA ILE A 30 -10.77 -11.92 -6.17
C ILE A 30 -11.34 -13.31 -6.48
N ARG A 31 -12.62 -13.60 -6.19
CA ARG A 31 -13.19 -14.95 -6.46
C ARG A 31 -13.30 -15.28 -7.95
N ASN A 32 -13.75 -14.34 -8.77
CA ASN A 32 -14.11 -14.58 -10.17
C ASN A 32 -13.08 -13.99 -11.15
N VAL A 33 -11.80 -14.09 -10.81
CA VAL A 33 -10.71 -13.65 -11.71
C VAL A 33 -10.60 -14.66 -12.85
N ARG A 34 -10.88 -14.19 -14.07
CA ARG A 34 -10.71 -15.01 -15.28
C ARG A 34 -9.22 -15.28 -15.49
N GLN A 35 -8.89 -16.53 -15.78
CA GLN A 35 -7.55 -16.87 -16.29
C GLN A 35 -7.41 -16.31 -17.71
N ALA A 36 -6.23 -15.77 -18.03
CA ALA A 36 -5.95 -15.33 -19.40
C ALA A 36 -5.92 -16.53 -20.34
N SER A 37 -6.50 -16.35 -21.54
CA SER A 37 -6.70 -17.40 -22.54
C SER A 37 -5.42 -18.07 -23.03
N ASP A 38 -4.24 -17.48 -22.80
CA ASP A 38 -2.96 -18.02 -23.28
C ASP A 38 -2.30 -19.00 -22.30
N VAL A 39 -2.88 -19.19 -21.11
CA VAL A 39 -2.43 -20.17 -20.10
C VAL A 39 -3.24 -21.47 -20.21
N ARG A 40 -3.62 -21.85 -21.44
CA ARG A 40 -4.57 -22.97 -21.67
C ARG A 40 -4.03 -24.37 -21.38
N ASP A 41 -2.74 -24.52 -21.08
CA ASP A 41 -2.12 -25.85 -20.89
C ASP A 41 -1.29 -26.02 -19.63
N SER A 42 -1.32 -25.10 -18.65
CA SER A 42 -0.70 -25.37 -17.36
C SER A 42 -1.75 -25.51 -16.25
N SER A 43 -1.94 -26.75 -15.81
CA SER A 43 -2.48 -27.11 -14.50
C SER A 43 -1.63 -26.57 -13.33
N ASP A 44 -0.77 -25.58 -13.57
CA ASP A 44 0.41 -25.19 -12.79
C ASP A 44 0.40 -23.70 -12.38
N VAL A 45 -0.56 -22.89 -12.85
CA VAL A 45 -0.71 -21.50 -12.39
C VAL A 45 -1.61 -21.44 -11.16
N ASP A 46 -0.97 -21.39 -10.00
CA ASP A 46 -1.62 -21.31 -8.68
C ASP A 46 -1.90 -19.87 -8.22
N THR A 47 -1.31 -18.85 -8.86
CA THR A 47 -1.55 -17.43 -8.53
C THR A 47 -2.44 -16.74 -9.56
N LYS A 48 -3.63 -16.28 -9.14
CA LYS A 48 -4.53 -15.44 -9.96
C LYS A 48 -4.52 -13.96 -9.59
N VAL A 49 -4.14 -13.65 -8.35
CA VAL A 49 -4.17 -12.31 -7.77
C VAL A 49 -2.84 -12.00 -7.12
N ALA A 50 -2.35 -10.80 -7.38
CA ALA A 50 -1.21 -10.23 -6.69
C ALA A 50 -1.62 -8.98 -5.90
N VAL A 51 -0.79 -8.55 -4.96
CA VAL A 51 -0.98 -7.33 -4.17
C VAL A 51 0.20 -6.39 -4.42
N LEU A 52 -0.07 -5.13 -4.77
CA LEU A 52 0.96 -4.09 -4.76
C LEU A 52 1.36 -3.82 -3.30
N PHE A 53 2.57 -4.24 -2.91
CA PHE A 53 2.88 -4.51 -1.52
C PHE A 53 4.14 -3.77 -1.04
N SER A 54 3.93 -2.63 -0.36
CA SER A 54 5.00 -1.90 0.34
C SER A 54 5.28 -2.43 1.75
N GLY A 55 4.44 -3.34 2.25
CA GLY A 55 4.40 -3.75 3.66
C GLY A 55 3.69 -2.77 4.58
N GLY A 56 3.21 -1.62 4.08
CA GLY A 56 2.40 -0.69 4.87
C GLY A 56 1.05 -1.29 5.28
N LEU A 57 0.37 -0.61 6.20
CA LEU A 57 -0.94 -1.00 6.75
C LEU A 57 -1.95 -1.45 5.68
N ASP A 58 -2.12 -0.64 4.64
CA ASP A 58 -3.24 -0.76 3.71
C ASP A 58 -3.12 -2.04 2.87
N CYS A 59 -2.02 -2.19 2.14
CA CYS A 59 -1.77 -3.38 1.33
C CYS A 59 -1.67 -4.67 2.17
N THR A 60 -1.20 -4.58 3.42
CA THR A 60 -1.08 -5.73 4.31
C THR A 60 -2.42 -6.22 4.82
N VAL A 61 -3.35 -5.31 5.15
CA VAL A 61 -4.73 -5.72 5.49
C VAL A 61 -5.42 -6.36 4.28
N LEU A 62 -5.23 -5.83 3.07
CA LEU A 62 -5.76 -6.46 1.86
C LEU A 62 -5.21 -7.87 1.64
N ALA A 63 -3.89 -8.05 1.75
CA ALA A 63 -3.27 -9.36 1.65
C ALA A 63 -3.83 -10.31 2.72
N ARG A 64 -3.87 -9.88 3.98
CA ARG A 64 -4.42 -10.67 5.09
C ARG A 64 -5.85 -11.12 4.80
N LEU A 65 -6.74 -10.23 4.36
CA LEU A 65 -8.13 -10.60 4.10
C LEU A 65 -8.29 -11.44 2.82
N ALA A 66 -7.43 -11.27 1.82
CA ALA A 66 -7.42 -12.14 0.64
C ALA A 66 -7.19 -13.62 1.00
N HIS A 67 -6.43 -13.89 2.08
CA HIS A 67 -6.25 -15.25 2.58
C HIS A 67 -7.55 -15.90 3.06
N ASP A 68 -8.51 -15.15 3.61
CA ASP A 68 -9.77 -15.74 4.10
C ASP A 68 -10.72 -16.11 2.95
N THR A 69 -10.55 -15.48 1.78
CA THR A 69 -11.42 -15.67 0.62
C THR A 69 -10.90 -16.73 -0.36
N LEU A 70 -9.59 -16.74 -0.64
CA LEU A 70 -9.00 -17.62 -1.65
C LEU A 70 -8.88 -19.06 -1.16
N ALA A 71 -8.96 -20.04 -2.07
CA ALA A 71 -8.67 -21.42 -1.69
C ALA A 71 -7.23 -21.56 -1.19
N MET A 72 -6.97 -22.50 -0.28
CA MET A 72 -5.63 -22.69 0.29
C MET A 72 -4.59 -23.16 -0.74
N SER A 73 -5.04 -23.78 -1.82
CA SER A 73 -4.21 -24.17 -2.97
C SER A 73 -3.80 -22.98 -3.85
N GLU A 74 -4.44 -21.81 -3.71
CA GLU A 74 -4.12 -20.62 -4.49
C GLU A 74 -3.01 -19.82 -3.82
N SER A 75 -1.94 -19.54 -4.56
CA SER A 75 -0.84 -18.70 -4.12
C SER A 75 -1.21 -17.21 -4.19
N VAL A 76 -0.53 -16.40 -3.39
CA VAL A 76 -0.66 -14.94 -3.41
C VAL A 76 0.72 -14.30 -3.53
N ASP A 77 0.88 -13.51 -4.59
CA ASP A 77 2.11 -12.78 -4.86
C ASP A 77 2.05 -11.37 -4.26
N LEU A 78 3.07 -11.00 -3.50
CA LEU A 78 3.25 -9.68 -2.91
C LEU A 78 4.35 -8.93 -3.68
N LEU A 79 3.97 -7.95 -4.49
CA LEU A 79 4.86 -7.25 -5.40
C LEU A 79 5.51 -6.07 -4.69
N ASN A 80 6.80 -6.19 -4.34
CA ASN A 80 7.53 -5.18 -3.58
C ASN A 80 8.68 -4.58 -4.41
N VAL A 81 8.52 -3.30 -4.77
CA VAL A 81 9.48 -2.58 -5.61
C VAL A 81 10.48 -1.76 -4.79
N ALA A 82 11.75 -1.80 -5.20
CA ALA A 82 12.83 -1.00 -4.63
C ALA A 82 13.73 -0.45 -5.75
N PHE A 83 14.08 0.82 -5.66
CA PHE A 83 14.88 1.49 -6.69
C PHE A 83 16.29 1.79 -6.20
N GLN A 84 17.24 1.66 -7.11
CA GLN A 84 18.58 2.20 -6.92
C GLN A 84 18.52 3.72 -7.04
N ASN A 85 18.89 4.44 -5.99
CA ASN A 85 18.91 5.90 -5.97
C ASN A 85 20.34 6.44 -5.81
N PRO A 86 21.01 6.89 -6.89
CA PRO A 86 22.41 7.31 -6.85
C PRO A 86 22.75 8.37 -5.80
N ARG A 87 21.80 9.23 -5.41
CA ARG A 87 22.04 10.25 -4.37
C ARG A 87 22.20 9.65 -2.99
N ILE A 88 21.32 8.73 -2.63
CA ILE A 88 21.31 8.11 -1.30
C ILE A 88 22.54 7.19 -1.15
N HIS A 89 22.94 6.53 -2.25
CA HIS A 89 24.05 5.58 -2.23
C HIS A 89 25.44 6.25 -2.34
N LYS A 90 25.55 7.46 -2.91
CA LYS A 90 26.82 8.22 -2.92
C LYS A 90 27.18 8.88 -1.59
N THR A 91 26.19 9.20 -0.75
CA THR A 91 26.44 9.89 0.55
C THR A 91 26.91 8.93 1.65
N LYS A 92 26.64 7.62 1.52
CA LYS A 92 27.25 6.60 2.36
C LYS A 92 28.56 6.20 1.71
N GLY A 93 29.68 6.62 2.32
CA GLY A 93 31.02 6.35 1.83
C GLY A 93 31.24 4.87 1.53
N SER A 94 32.24 4.61 0.71
CA SER A 94 32.67 3.35 0.08
C SER A 94 32.97 2.17 1.03
N SER A 95 32.56 2.20 2.30
CA SER A 95 32.86 1.19 3.32
C SER A 95 31.79 0.09 3.46
N ASP A 96 30.58 0.27 2.94
CA ASP A 96 29.46 -0.71 3.01
C ASP A 96 29.21 -1.40 1.65
N LEU A 97 30.26 -1.77 0.92
CA LEU A 97 30.14 -2.42 -0.41
C LEU A 97 29.46 -3.81 -0.39
N GLU A 98 29.20 -4.40 0.79
CA GLU A 98 28.59 -5.73 0.90
C GLU A 98 27.06 -5.73 0.85
N THR A 99 26.39 -4.62 1.22
CA THR A 99 24.91 -4.62 1.31
C THR A 99 24.28 -3.99 0.08
N SER A 100 23.51 -4.79 -0.66
CA SER A 100 22.80 -4.36 -1.87
C SER A 100 21.95 -3.10 -1.64
N PRO A 101 21.92 -2.13 -2.58
CA PRO A 101 21.23 -0.86 -2.43
C PRO A 101 19.72 -1.00 -2.16
N TYR A 102 19.12 -2.11 -2.62
CA TYR A 102 17.71 -2.42 -2.49
C TYR A 102 17.35 -2.89 -1.08
N GLU A 103 18.28 -3.54 -0.37
CA GLU A 103 18.09 -4.09 0.98
C GLU A 103 17.86 -3.00 2.02
N LEU A 104 18.44 -1.82 1.79
CA LEU A 104 18.28 -0.65 2.64
C LEU A 104 17.00 0.14 2.31
N CYS A 105 16.26 -0.25 1.27
CA CYS A 105 15.03 0.43 0.86
C CYS A 105 13.96 0.31 1.97
N PRO A 106 13.41 1.42 2.48
CA PRO A 106 12.46 1.34 3.59
C PRO A 106 11.21 0.48 3.34
N ASP A 107 10.66 0.51 2.12
CA ASP A 107 9.52 -0.33 1.75
C ASP A 107 9.93 -1.80 1.56
N ARG A 108 11.19 -2.10 1.23
CA ARG A 108 11.71 -3.48 1.23
C ARG A 108 11.80 -4.03 2.65
N VAL A 109 12.38 -3.25 3.57
CA VAL A 109 12.50 -3.61 4.99
C VAL A 109 11.13 -3.79 5.64
N THR A 110 10.19 -2.87 5.36
CA THR A 110 8.82 -2.96 5.88
C THR A 110 8.07 -4.11 5.22
N GLY A 111 8.19 -4.27 3.90
CA GLY A 111 7.64 -5.40 3.14
C GLY A 111 8.02 -6.75 3.74
N ARG A 112 9.30 -7.00 4.00
CA ARG A 112 9.73 -8.29 4.57
C ARG A 112 9.23 -8.53 6.00
N ARG A 113 9.18 -7.50 6.84
CA ARG A 113 8.61 -7.62 8.19
C ARG A 113 7.12 -7.99 8.13
N SER A 114 6.35 -7.27 7.31
CA SER A 114 4.93 -7.55 7.12
C SER A 114 4.67 -8.89 6.45
N PHE A 115 5.54 -9.32 5.52
CA PHE A 115 5.49 -10.66 4.92
C PHE A 115 5.71 -11.76 5.96
N ALA A 116 6.73 -11.63 6.82
CA ALA A 116 6.99 -12.57 7.90
C ALA A 116 5.82 -12.62 8.92
N GLU A 117 5.18 -11.48 9.21
CA GLU A 117 3.97 -11.44 10.04
C GLU A 117 2.79 -12.15 9.34
N ILE A 118 2.54 -11.87 8.06
CA ILE A 118 1.49 -12.55 7.27
C ILE A 118 1.69 -14.07 7.30
N GLN A 119 2.91 -14.56 7.07
CA GLN A 119 3.19 -16.00 7.06
C GLN A 119 2.87 -16.66 8.40
N ARG A 120 3.14 -15.98 9.53
CA ARG A 120 2.80 -16.48 10.87
C ARG A 120 1.30 -16.48 11.14
N ILE A 121 0.59 -15.44 10.70
CA ILE A 121 -0.85 -15.25 10.96
C ILE A 121 -1.73 -16.06 10.00
N CYS A 122 -1.24 -16.32 8.79
CA CYS A 122 -1.93 -17.04 7.72
C CYS A 122 -1.14 -18.29 7.31
N PRO A 123 -0.98 -19.28 8.22
CA PRO A 123 -0.22 -20.49 7.93
C PRO A 123 -0.88 -21.31 6.82
N GLY A 124 -0.06 -22.10 6.13
CA GLY A 124 -0.52 -23.04 5.10
C GLY A 124 -0.77 -22.44 3.72
N ARG A 125 -0.82 -21.11 3.57
CA ARG A 125 -0.89 -20.46 2.25
C ARG A 125 0.51 -20.29 1.68
N HIS A 126 0.64 -20.55 0.38
CA HIS A 126 1.86 -20.25 -0.35
C HIS A 126 1.89 -18.74 -0.68
N TRP A 127 2.67 -18.01 0.11
CA TRP A 127 2.92 -16.59 -0.11
C TRP A 127 4.24 -16.40 -0.85
N ARG A 128 4.26 -15.57 -1.90
CA ARG A 128 5.49 -15.23 -2.63
C ARG A 128 5.78 -13.75 -2.48
N PHE A 129 6.87 -13.41 -1.82
CA PHE A 129 7.36 -12.03 -1.76
C PHE A 129 8.26 -11.77 -2.98
N VAL A 130 7.71 -11.07 -3.97
CA VAL A 130 8.41 -10.77 -5.23
C VAL A 130 9.20 -9.49 -5.08
N GLU A 131 10.51 -9.62 -4.99
CA GLU A 131 11.47 -8.54 -4.85
C GLU A 131 11.81 -7.92 -6.21
N ILE A 132 11.16 -6.80 -6.52
CA ILE A 132 11.35 -6.09 -7.79
C ILE A 132 12.42 -5.01 -7.58
N ASN A 133 13.64 -5.32 -7.99
CA ASN A 133 14.79 -4.42 -7.85
C ASN A 133 15.02 -3.68 -9.17
N ILE A 134 14.94 -2.34 -9.15
CA ILE A 134 15.05 -1.52 -10.37
C ILE A 134 16.36 -0.73 -10.35
N PRO A 135 17.31 -1.06 -11.24
CA PRO A 135 18.51 -0.27 -11.48
C PRO A 135 18.18 1.16 -11.92
N TYR A 136 19.09 2.09 -11.61
CA TYR A 136 18.91 3.49 -12.00
C TYR A 136 18.84 3.66 -13.53
N THR A 137 19.69 2.93 -14.25
CA THR A 137 19.71 2.92 -15.73
C THR A 137 18.39 2.51 -16.34
N GLU A 138 17.72 1.52 -15.76
CA GLU A 138 16.40 1.07 -16.19
C GLU A 138 15.32 2.11 -15.90
N THR A 139 15.37 2.76 -14.74
CA THR A 139 14.46 3.87 -14.41
C THR A 139 14.58 5.01 -15.42
N THR A 140 15.81 5.39 -15.79
CA THR A 140 16.06 6.42 -16.79
C THR A 140 15.59 5.98 -18.19
N GLY A 141 15.83 4.73 -18.58
CA GLY A 141 15.43 4.20 -19.88
C GLY A 141 13.91 4.20 -20.10
N HIS A 142 13.11 4.07 -19.03
CA HIS A 142 11.65 4.11 -19.10
C HIS A 142 11.04 5.49 -18.80
N ARG A 143 11.87 6.53 -18.57
CA ARG A 143 11.39 7.85 -18.12
C ARG A 143 10.33 8.45 -19.05
N GLU A 144 10.62 8.55 -20.34
CA GLU A 144 9.73 9.20 -21.31
C GLU A 144 8.38 8.46 -21.40
N ALA A 145 8.40 7.14 -21.51
CA ALA A 145 7.19 6.32 -21.51
C ALA A 145 6.34 6.50 -20.25
N VAL A 146 6.95 6.58 -19.06
CA VAL A 146 6.20 6.80 -17.82
C VAL A 146 5.60 8.21 -17.76
N ILE A 147 6.30 9.22 -18.26
CA ILE A 147 5.79 10.60 -18.36
C ILE A 147 4.54 10.65 -19.26
N GLU A 148 4.59 9.97 -20.41
CA GLU A 148 3.45 9.88 -21.32
C GLU A 148 2.25 9.20 -20.66
N LEU A 149 2.46 8.08 -19.94
CA LEU A 149 1.39 7.35 -19.25
C LEU A 149 0.74 8.16 -18.13
N MET A 150 1.50 8.96 -17.38
CA MET A 150 0.96 9.70 -16.24
C MET A 150 0.20 10.99 -16.62
N HIS A 151 0.37 11.47 -17.87
CA HIS A 151 -0.34 12.63 -18.40
C HIS A 151 -1.86 12.56 -18.09
N PRO A 152 -2.54 13.65 -17.67
CA PRO A 152 -2.09 15.05 -17.68
C PRO A 152 -1.27 15.47 -16.48
N HIS A 153 -0.90 14.54 -15.59
CA HIS A 153 0.01 14.87 -14.49
C HIS A 153 1.40 15.09 -15.03
N ASN A 154 2.10 16.04 -14.42
CA ASN A 154 3.40 16.48 -14.89
C ASN A 154 4.27 17.01 -13.75
N THR A 155 4.13 16.48 -12.53
CA THR A 155 5.00 16.84 -11.41
C THR A 155 6.00 15.75 -11.07
N GLU A 156 7.11 16.11 -10.42
CA GLU A 156 8.10 15.17 -9.89
C GLU A 156 7.48 14.13 -8.93
N MET A 157 6.50 14.53 -8.12
CA MET A 157 5.78 13.62 -7.24
C MET A 157 4.95 12.61 -8.04
N ASP A 158 4.26 13.07 -9.08
CA ASP A 158 3.48 12.18 -9.94
C ASP A 158 4.36 11.17 -10.65
N LEU A 159 5.52 11.59 -11.15
CA LEU A 159 6.49 10.70 -11.77
C LEU A 159 7.04 9.68 -10.78
N SER A 160 7.36 10.13 -9.57
CA SER A 160 7.89 9.27 -8.50
C SER A 160 6.91 8.17 -8.06
N ILE A 161 5.62 8.50 -7.99
CA ILE A 161 4.54 7.54 -7.71
C ILE A 161 4.35 6.61 -8.92
N SER A 162 4.32 7.18 -10.13
CA SER A 162 4.15 6.44 -11.38
C SER A 162 5.24 5.39 -11.55
N TYR A 163 6.52 5.72 -11.30
CA TYR A 163 7.60 4.73 -11.36
C TYR A 163 7.34 3.54 -10.45
N ALA A 164 6.96 3.79 -9.19
CA ALA A 164 6.73 2.71 -8.24
C ALA A 164 5.59 1.80 -8.69
N LEU A 165 4.48 2.37 -9.16
CA LEU A 165 3.34 1.58 -9.67
C LEU A 165 3.67 0.84 -10.96
N TYR A 166 4.36 1.52 -11.90
CA TYR A 166 4.76 0.99 -13.20
C TYR A 166 5.62 -0.25 -13.05
N PHE A 167 6.70 -0.15 -12.28
CA PHE A 167 7.64 -1.26 -12.13
C PHE A 167 7.10 -2.35 -11.19
N ALA A 168 6.31 -1.99 -10.16
CA ALA A 168 5.66 -2.98 -9.33
C ALA A 168 4.65 -3.83 -10.13
N SER A 169 3.82 -3.20 -10.98
CA SER A 169 2.80 -3.92 -11.75
C SER A 169 3.37 -4.75 -12.89
N ARG A 170 4.59 -4.45 -13.38
CA ARG A 170 5.32 -5.36 -14.28
C ARG A 170 5.40 -6.77 -13.68
N GLY A 171 5.62 -6.86 -12.37
CA GLY A 171 5.54 -8.11 -11.62
C GLY A 171 6.69 -9.08 -11.85
N SER A 172 7.79 -8.61 -12.45
CA SER A 172 9.04 -9.36 -12.66
C SER A 172 10.09 -8.94 -11.64
N GLY A 173 10.63 -9.90 -10.91
CA GLY A 173 11.65 -9.69 -9.88
C GLY A 173 12.28 -11.02 -9.47
N VAL A 174 12.64 -11.13 -8.20
CA VAL A 174 13.16 -12.38 -7.64
C VAL A 174 12.36 -12.80 -6.41
N ILE A 175 12.29 -14.10 -6.17
CA ILE A 175 11.76 -14.69 -4.94
C ILE A 175 12.90 -15.36 -4.18
N ARG A 176 12.81 -15.37 -2.84
CA ARG A 176 13.76 -16.07 -1.97
C ARG A 176 13.14 -17.37 -1.49
N GLY A 177 13.91 -18.46 -1.61
CA GLY A 177 13.55 -19.76 -1.04
C GLY A 177 13.62 -19.76 0.48
N SER A 178 13.23 -20.88 1.09
CA SER A 178 13.10 -21.06 2.55
C SER A 178 14.39 -20.77 3.34
N ASN A 179 15.55 -20.91 2.70
CA ASN A 179 16.86 -20.75 3.32
C ASN A 179 17.50 -19.37 3.05
N ASP A 180 16.78 -18.42 2.44
CA ASP A 180 17.23 -17.08 2.01
C ASP A 180 18.44 -17.03 1.05
N ALA A 181 19.13 -18.16 0.82
CA ALA A 181 20.29 -18.30 -0.03
C ALA A 181 19.94 -18.55 -1.50
N GLU A 182 18.80 -19.20 -1.78
CA GLU A 182 18.33 -19.43 -3.14
C GLU A 182 17.46 -18.26 -3.59
N VAL A 183 17.96 -17.54 -4.59
CA VAL A 183 17.26 -16.45 -5.25
C VAL A 183 16.89 -16.93 -6.66
N THR A 184 15.61 -16.91 -6.99
CA THR A 184 15.11 -17.35 -8.30
C THR A 184 14.40 -16.21 -8.99
N GLU A 185 14.69 -16.00 -10.27
CA GLU A 185 13.93 -15.06 -11.10
C GLU A 185 12.48 -15.52 -11.20
N TYR A 186 11.55 -14.58 -11.05
CA TYR A 186 10.14 -14.88 -11.02
C TYR A 186 9.34 -13.74 -11.62
N THR A 187 8.37 -14.09 -12.47
CA THR A 187 7.36 -13.16 -12.97
C THR A 187 5.99 -13.67 -12.59
N THR A 188 5.22 -12.82 -11.91
CA THR A 188 3.86 -13.19 -11.50
C THR A 188 2.97 -13.46 -12.71
N PRO A 189 2.21 -14.58 -12.71
CA PRO A 189 1.17 -14.82 -13.71
C PRO A 189 -0.12 -14.03 -13.42
N ALA A 190 -0.24 -13.38 -12.25
CA ALA A 190 -1.46 -12.71 -11.82
C ALA A 190 -1.79 -11.47 -12.67
N HIS A 191 -2.88 -11.50 -13.43
CA HIS A 191 -3.34 -10.34 -14.21
C HIS A 191 -4.05 -9.28 -13.37
N VAL A 192 -4.56 -9.65 -12.19
CA VAL A 192 -5.21 -8.73 -11.26
C VAL A 192 -4.25 -8.35 -10.15
N VAL A 193 -4.11 -7.04 -9.91
CA VAL A 193 -3.34 -6.48 -8.81
C VAL A 193 -4.25 -5.71 -7.84
N LEU A 194 -4.24 -6.09 -6.57
CA LEU A 194 -4.91 -5.33 -5.52
C LEU A 194 -4.06 -4.13 -5.11
N SER A 195 -4.69 -2.96 -5.02
CA SER A 195 -4.07 -1.72 -4.56
C SER A 195 -4.71 -1.24 -3.25
N GLY A 196 -3.86 -0.81 -2.32
CA GLY A 196 -4.28 -0.20 -1.04
C GLY A 196 -4.77 1.25 -1.15
N LEU A 197 -4.86 1.79 -2.36
CA LEU A 197 -5.30 3.16 -2.62
C LEU A 197 -6.73 3.40 -2.13
N GLY A 198 -6.98 4.57 -1.54
CA GLY A 198 -8.27 4.97 -0.95
C GLY A 198 -8.28 4.92 0.57
N ALA A 199 -7.45 4.08 1.20
CA ALA A 199 -7.43 3.95 2.65
C ALA A 199 -7.01 5.26 3.36
N ASP A 200 -6.04 5.98 2.79
CA ASP A 200 -5.58 7.25 3.37
C ASP A 200 -6.65 8.35 3.27
N GLU A 201 -7.35 8.44 2.13
CA GLU A 201 -8.42 9.41 1.87
C GLU A 201 -9.67 9.15 2.71
N LEU A 202 -10.01 7.87 2.95
CA LEU A 202 -11.21 7.51 3.71
C LEU A 202 -11.04 7.63 5.23
N PHE A 203 -9.84 7.29 5.73
CA PHE A 203 -9.58 7.10 7.16
C PHE A 203 -8.52 8.05 7.72
N GLY A 204 -8.17 9.12 7.00
CA GLY A 204 -7.32 10.17 7.54
C GLY A 204 -5.86 9.78 7.68
N GLY A 205 -5.28 9.17 6.64
CA GLY A 205 -3.90 8.67 6.67
C GLY A 205 -2.81 9.69 6.36
N TYR A 206 -3.09 10.74 5.58
CA TYR A 206 -2.08 11.76 5.29
C TYR A 206 -1.76 12.68 6.47
N GLN A 207 -0.49 13.11 6.56
CA GLN A 207 -0.04 14.07 7.59
C GLN A 207 -0.84 15.39 7.55
N ARG A 208 -1.31 15.80 6.37
CA ARG A 208 -2.15 17.00 6.21
C ARG A 208 -3.48 16.89 6.97
N HIS A 209 -4.06 15.70 7.11
CA HIS A 209 -5.25 15.47 7.93
C HIS A 209 -4.98 15.76 9.41
N ALA A 210 -3.84 15.30 9.92
CA ALA A 210 -3.42 15.59 11.30
C ALA A 210 -3.21 17.10 11.51
N THR A 211 -2.63 17.78 10.52
CA THR A 211 -2.44 19.24 10.53
C THR A 211 -3.78 19.98 10.50
N ALA A 212 -4.71 19.56 9.64
CA ALA A 212 -6.05 20.15 9.53
C ALA A 212 -6.82 20.01 10.85
N PHE A 213 -6.81 18.81 11.44
CA PHE A 213 -7.38 18.56 12.77
C PHE A 213 -6.75 19.45 13.84
N SER A 214 -5.42 19.57 13.86
CA SER A 214 -4.71 20.38 14.87
C SER A 214 -5.04 21.87 14.77
N ARG A 215 -5.39 22.37 13.58
CA ARG A 215 -5.71 23.78 13.33
C ARG A 215 -7.18 24.12 13.58
N LEU A 216 -8.09 23.27 13.13
CA LEU A 216 -9.53 23.58 13.04
C LEU A 216 -10.42 22.49 13.65
N GLY A 217 -9.85 21.51 14.34
CA GLY A 217 -10.57 20.39 14.92
C GLY A 217 -11.22 19.48 13.88
N PHE A 218 -12.30 18.81 14.26
CA PHE A 218 -13.04 17.92 13.37
C PHE A 218 -13.59 18.60 12.11
N PRO A 219 -14.11 19.86 12.15
CA PRO A 219 -14.55 20.55 10.94
C PRO A 219 -13.47 20.62 9.84
N GLY A 220 -12.27 21.09 10.18
CA GLY A 220 -11.18 21.17 9.19
C GLY A 220 -10.69 19.80 8.72
N LEU A 221 -10.75 18.78 9.58
CA LEU A 221 -10.46 17.41 9.16
C LEU A 221 -11.48 16.90 8.14
N VAL A 222 -12.77 17.16 8.36
CA VAL A 222 -13.84 16.76 7.43
C VAL A 222 -13.66 17.44 6.07
N GLU A 223 -13.41 18.76 6.07
CA GLU A 223 -13.15 19.53 4.85
C GLU A 223 -11.95 18.97 4.07
N GLU A 224 -10.83 18.67 4.76
CA GLU A 224 -9.63 18.13 4.12
C GLU A 224 -9.87 16.73 3.51
N LEU A 225 -10.60 15.85 4.22
CA LEU A 225 -10.97 14.52 3.71
C LEU A 225 -11.89 14.62 2.50
N GLU A 226 -12.88 15.50 2.55
CA GLU A 226 -13.82 15.73 1.45
C GLU A 226 -13.09 16.25 0.19
N LEU A 227 -12.13 17.15 0.35
CA LEU A 227 -11.28 17.62 -0.75
C LEU A 227 -10.49 16.50 -1.42
N ASP A 228 -9.97 15.55 -0.64
CA ASP A 228 -9.22 14.40 -1.15
C ASP A 228 -10.13 13.44 -1.92
N ILE A 229 -11.31 13.10 -1.37
CA ILE A 229 -12.30 12.25 -2.05
C ILE A 229 -12.74 12.87 -3.38
N ASN A 230 -13.07 14.17 -3.39
CA ASN A 230 -13.52 14.88 -4.59
C ASN A 230 -12.45 14.96 -5.68
N ARG A 231 -11.17 14.82 -5.34
CA ARG A 231 -10.05 14.90 -6.28
C ARG A 231 -9.44 13.54 -6.61
N LEU A 232 -9.85 12.47 -5.94
CA LEU A 232 -9.27 11.13 -6.05
C LEU A 232 -9.20 10.62 -7.50
N GLY A 233 -10.31 10.76 -8.23
CA GLY A 233 -10.38 10.37 -9.65
C GLY A 233 -9.34 11.09 -10.51
N LYS A 234 -9.20 12.41 -10.29
CA LYS A 234 -8.26 13.24 -11.02
C LYS A 234 -6.82 13.00 -10.58
N ARG A 235 -6.52 12.97 -9.28
CA ARG A 235 -5.14 12.99 -8.74
C ARG A 235 -4.46 11.62 -8.69
N ASN A 236 -5.24 10.55 -8.63
CA ASN A 236 -4.73 9.22 -8.35
C ASN A 236 -5.20 8.23 -9.41
N LEU A 237 -6.51 7.94 -9.44
CA LEU A 237 -7.05 6.82 -10.20
C LEU A 237 -6.68 6.86 -11.69
N GLY A 238 -6.82 8.02 -12.33
CA GLY A 238 -6.49 8.14 -13.76
C GLY A 238 -5.02 7.87 -14.07
N ARG A 239 -4.09 8.40 -13.25
CA ARG A 239 -2.64 8.17 -13.42
C ARG A 239 -2.30 6.71 -13.16
N ASP A 240 -2.78 6.20 -12.04
CA ASP A 240 -2.42 4.89 -11.53
C ASP A 240 -2.93 3.78 -12.45
N ASP A 241 -4.15 3.94 -12.99
CA ASP A 241 -4.74 3.01 -13.97
C ASP A 241 -3.94 2.91 -15.26
N ARG A 242 -3.59 4.03 -15.91
CA ARG A 242 -2.79 4.04 -17.15
C ARG A 242 -1.42 3.40 -16.95
N VAL A 243 -0.77 3.74 -15.85
CA VAL A 243 0.57 3.25 -15.51
C VAL A 243 0.56 1.74 -15.23
N ILE A 244 -0.44 1.24 -14.50
CA ILE A 244 -0.55 -0.19 -14.18
C ILE A 244 -0.95 -0.99 -15.43
N SER A 245 -1.91 -0.48 -16.21
CA SER A 245 -2.45 -1.12 -17.41
C SER A 245 -1.42 -1.28 -18.53
N ASN A 246 -0.35 -0.48 -18.55
CA ASN A 246 0.76 -0.64 -19.49
C ASN A 246 1.31 -2.08 -19.52
N TRP A 247 1.30 -2.76 -18.37
CA TRP A 247 1.79 -4.14 -18.24
C TRP A 247 0.70 -5.20 -18.36
N GLY A 248 -0.47 -4.85 -18.92
CA GLY A 248 -1.61 -5.76 -19.06
C GLY A 248 -2.17 -6.23 -17.72
N ARG A 249 -2.02 -5.42 -16.67
CA ARG A 249 -2.56 -5.69 -15.33
C ARG A 249 -3.81 -4.86 -15.07
N GLU A 250 -4.81 -5.49 -14.47
CA GLU A 250 -6.02 -4.84 -13.99
C GLU A 250 -5.84 -4.46 -12.51
N ALA A 251 -5.86 -3.17 -12.20
CA ALA A 251 -5.86 -2.70 -10.81
C ALA A 251 -7.25 -2.80 -10.20
N ARG A 252 -7.37 -3.44 -9.03
CA ARG A 252 -8.61 -3.43 -8.23
C ARG A 252 -8.37 -2.73 -6.90
N PHE A 253 -9.35 -1.93 -6.49
CA PHE A 253 -9.26 -1.02 -5.34
C PHE A 253 -10.31 -1.39 -4.27
N PRO A 254 -10.03 -2.35 -3.36
CA PRO A 254 -11.02 -2.78 -2.38
C PRO A 254 -11.49 -1.66 -1.44
N TYR A 255 -10.64 -0.69 -1.13
CA TYR A 255 -11.04 0.46 -0.31
C TYR A 255 -12.01 1.40 -1.01
N LEU A 256 -12.13 1.35 -2.34
CA LEU A 256 -13.03 2.20 -3.11
C LEU A 256 -14.31 1.49 -3.56
N ASP A 257 -14.63 0.37 -2.92
CA ASP A 257 -15.92 -0.27 -3.10
C ASP A 257 -17.06 0.67 -2.71
N GLU A 258 -18.12 0.70 -3.50
CA GLU A 258 -19.24 1.62 -3.30
C GLU A 258 -19.91 1.42 -1.93
N THR A 259 -20.03 0.17 -1.45
CA THR A 259 -20.62 -0.12 -0.14
C THR A 259 -19.71 0.37 0.99
N LEU A 260 -18.40 0.17 0.85
CA LEU A 260 -17.41 0.64 1.81
C LEU A 260 -17.37 2.18 1.81
N LEU A 261 -17.35 2.81 0.63
CA LEU A 261 -17.32 4.25 0.45
C LEU A 261 -18.57 4.90 1.05
N ALA A 262 -19.76 4.38 0.76
CA ALA A 262 -21.02 4.88 1.32
C ALA A 262 -21.01 4.83 2.85
N TRP A 263 -20.54 3.72 3.43
CA TRP A 263 -20.38 3.63 4.88
C TRP A 263 -19.34 4.62 5.41
N ALA A 264 -18.15 4.68 4.79
CA ALA A 264 -17.06 5.51 5.27
C ALA A 264 -17.38 7.01 5.22
N LEU A 265 -18.15 7.47 4.22
CA LEU A 265 -18.59 8.86 4.10
C LEU A 265 -19.70 9.20 5.10
N ALA A 266 -20.60 8.27 5.40
CA ALA A 266 -21.64 8.46 6.42
C ALA A 266 -21.12 8.32 7.87
N CYS A 267 -20.03 7.56 8.06
CA CYS A 267 -19.44 7.29 9.36
C CYS A 267 -18.84 8.58 9.98
N PRO A 268 -19.25 8.96 11.21
CA PRO A 268 -18.67 10.10 11.89
C PRO A 268 -17.14 10.01 11.96
N VAL A 269 -16.46 11.12 11.70
CA VAL A 269 -14.99 11.11 11.52
C VAL A 269 -14.24 10.59 12.76
N TRP A 270 -14.76 10.79 13.97
CA TRP A 270 -14.17 10.28 15.22
C TRP A 270 -14.36 8.77 15.44
N GLU A 271 -15.26 8.12 14.70
CA GLU A 271 -15.47 6.66 14.72
C GLU A 271 -14.60 5.94 13.69
N LYS A 272 -13.97 6.67 12.76
CA LYS A 272 -13.04 6.11 11.78
C LYS A 272 -11.60 6.61 11.92
N CYS A 273 -11.42 7.83 12.41
CA CYS A 273 -10.11 8.43 12.66
C CYS A 273 -9.86 8.54 14.18
N GLY A 274 -8.59 8.42 14.60
CA GLY A 274 -8.21 8.45 16.02
C GLY A 274 -7.86 9.85 16.55
N PHE A 275 -8.10 10.91 15.78
CA PHE A 275 -7.72 12.27 16.17
C PHE A 275 -8.53 12.75 17.39
N GLY A 276 -7.85 13.43 18.32
CA GLY A 276 -8.46 13.93 19.56
C GLY A 276 -8.67 12.87 20.65
N GLN A 277 -8.32 11.60 20.40
CA GLN A 277 -8.33 10.57 21.44
C GLN A 277 -7.10 10.74 22.33
N ASN A 278 -7.30 11.08 23.61
CA ASN A 278 -6.21 11.22 24.56
C ASN A 278 -5.59 9.86 24.87
N ALA A 279 -4.33 9.65 24.51
CA ALA A 279 -3.54 8.54 25.00
C ALA A 279 -3.24 8.78 26.50
N SER A 280 -4.15 8.36 27.38
CA SER A 280 -3.86 8.36 28.82
C SER A 280 -2.69 7.41 29.08
N LYS A 281 -1.56 7.92 29.58
CA LYS A 281 -0.31 7.19 29.89
C LYS A 281 -0.44 6.03 30.89
N GLN A 282 -1.65 5.73 31.37
CA GLN A 282 -1.96 4.69 32.36
C GLN A 282 -2.86 3.56 31.81
N SER A 283 -3.12 3.53 30.50
CA SER A 283 -3.93 2.47 29.88
C SER A 283 -3.06 1.28 29.50
N SER A 284 -3.36 0.11 30.05
CA SER A 284 -2.76 -1.18 29.65
C SER A 284 -3.18 -1.68 28.25
N ASN A 285 -4.07 -0.96 27.56
CA ASN A 285 -4.54 -1.35 26.23
C ASN A 285 -3.59 -0.81 25.13
N PRO A 286 -2.79 -1.66 24.47
CA PRO A 286 -1.82 -1.24 23.44
C PRO A 286 -2.48 -0.62 22.21
N VAL A 287 -3.77 -0.88 21.96
CA VAL A 287 -4.53 -0.26 20.86
C VAL A 287 -4.65 1.25 21.04
N ARG A 288 -4.58 1.77 22.28
CA ARG A 288 -4.66 3.22 22.53
C ARG A 288 -3.40 3.97 22.09
N GLU A 289 -2.24 3.33 22.10
CA GLU A 289 -0.96 3.94 21.73
C GLU A 289 -0.72 3.99 20.21
N ILE A 290 -1.54 3.26 19.45
CA ILE A 290 -1.52 3.29 17.99
C ILE A 290 -1.74 4.72 17.49
N GLU A 291 -1.00 5.15 16.46
CA GLU A 291 -1.14 6.50 15.90
C GLU A 291 -2.58 6.80 15.42
N PRO A 292 -3.00 8.08 15.43
CA PRO A 292 -4.39 8.44 15.15
C PRO A 292 -4.79 8.29 13.67
N GLY A 293 -3.84 8.39 12.74
CA GLY A 293 -4.12 8.27 11.31
C GLY A 293 -4.55 6.84 10.97
N LYS A 294 -5.69 6.70 10.27
CA LYS A 294 -6.29 5.40 9.91
C LYS A 294 -6.60 4.50 11.11
N LYS A 295 -6.91 5.09 12.27
CA LYS A 295 -7.08 4.35 13.53
C LYS A 295 -8.02 3.14 13.39
N VAL A 296 -9.18 3.28 12.74
CA VAL A 296 -10.11 2.15 12.55
C VAL A 296 -9.48 0.98 11.78
N LEU A 297 -8.68 1.28 10.75
CA LEU A 297 -7.99 0.26 9.95
C LEU A 297 -6.82 -0.36 10.74
N ARG A 298 -6.13 0.42 11.57
CA ARG A 298 -5.07 -0.10 12.45
C ARG A 298 -5.64 -1.01 13.54
N VAL A 299 -6.78 -0.65 14.11
CA VAL A 299 -7.50 -1.50 15.07
C VAL A 299 -8.01 -2.77 14.39
N LEU A 300 -8.49 -2.67 13.14
CA LEU A 300 -8.83 -3.86 12.35
C LEU A 300 -7.61 -4.75 12.10
N ALA A 301 -6.47 -4.19 11.68
CA ALA A 301 -5.23 -4.95 11.51
C ALA A 301 -4.83 -5.67 12.81
N TRP A 302 -4.92 -4.97 13.95
CA TRP A 302 -4.67 -5.56 15.26
C TRP A 302 -5.63 -6.72 15.56
N LYS A 303 -6.93 -6.55 15.30
CA LYS A 303 -7.95 -7.58 15.48
C LYS A 303 -7.68 -8.82 14.60
N LEU A 304 -7.16 -8.61 13.38
CA LEU A 304 -6.77 -9.68 12.45
C LEU A 304 -5.45 -10.37 12.81
N GLY A 305 -4.82 -9.99 13.93
CA GLY A 305 -3.55 -10.55 14.41
C GLY A 305 -2.30 -9.85 13.89
N MET A 306 -2.44 -8.86 13.01
CA MET A 306 -1.35 -8.10 12.39
C MET A 306 -0.90 -6.93 13.30
N LYS A 307 -0.33 -7.26 14.45
CA LYS A 307 0.01 -6.30 15.52
C LYS A 307 1.18 -5.39 15.14
N GLU A 308 2.20 -5.92 14.47
CA GLU A 308 3.37 -5.13 14.06
C GLU A 308 2.97 -4.13 12.98
N VAL A 309 2.18 -4.58 12.00
CA VAL A 309 1.60 -3.73 10.95
C VAL A 309 0.65 -2.66 11.52
N ALA A 310 -0.14 -3.00 12.55
CA ALA A 310 -1.07 -2.07 13.17
C ALA A 310 -0.36 -0.84 13.77
N VAL A 311 0.88 -0.99 14.27
CA VAL A 311 1.69 0.09 14.84
C VAL A 311 2.68 0.71 13.84
N GLU A 312 2.88 0.10 12.67
CA GLU A 312 3.83 0.57 11.66
C GLU A 312 3.47 1.96 11.15
N ARG A 313 4.47 2.86 11.11
CA ARG A 313 4.23 4.26 10.78
C ARG A 313 4.04 4.44 9.28
N LYS A 314 3.13 5.34 8.90
CA LYS A 314 2.93 5.64 7.49
C LYS A 314 4.20 6.22 6.84
N ARG A 315 4.53 5.69 5.67
CA ARG A 315 5.51 6.26 4.74
C ARG A 315 4.86 6.45 3.37
N ALA A 316 5.15 7.55 2.68
CA ALA A 316 4.66 7.74 1.32
C ALA A 316 5.53 6.95 0.33
N ILE A 317 4.90 6.32 -0.66
CA ILE A 317 5.54 5.40 -1.62
C ILE A 317 6.78 5.99 -2.29
N GLN A 318 6.76 7.27 -2.67
CA GLN A 318 7.89 7.97 -3.28
C GLN A 318 9.17 7.99 -2.41
N PHE A 319 9.00 8.04 -1.09
CA PHE A 319 10.12 7.98 -0.14
C PHE A 319 10.43 6.55 0.28
N GLY A 320 9.41 5.70 0.33
CA GLY A 320 9.48 4.31 0.72
C GLY A 320 10.26 3.45 -0.27
N ALA A 321 9.91 3.54 -1.55
CA ALA A 321 10.57 2.84 -2.66
C ALA A 321 11.86 3.51 -3.16
N ARG A 322 12.21 4.69 -2.60
CA ARG A 322 13.34 5.55 -2.99
C ARG A 322 13.27 6.15 -4.40
N THR A 323 12.07 6.29 -4.97
CA THR A 323 11.85 6.96 -6.27
C THR A 323 11.92 8.48 -6.21
N ALA A 324 11.88 9.10 -5.02
CA ALA A 324 11.93 10.55 -4.89
C ALA A 324 13.34 11.10 -5.17
N LYS A 325 13.39 12.23 -5.88
CA LYS A 325 14.60 13.07 -6.07
C LYS A 325 15.78 12.34 -6.71
N MET A 326 15.57 11.44 -7.67
CA MET A 326 16.64 10.67 -8.31
C MET A 326 17.61 11.53 -9.13
N GLU A 327 17.13 12.59 -9.80
CA GLU A 327 17.96 13.44 -10.67
C GLU A 327 18.81 14.47 -9.93
N MET A 328 19.94 14.87 -10.50
CA MET A 328 20.89 15.84 -9.94
C MET A 328 20.38 17.30 -9.99
N GLY A 329 19.32 17.64 -9.26
CA GLY A 329 18.86 19.03 -9.03
C GLY A 329 18.11 19.27 -7.70
N LYS A 330 17.89 20.54 -7.31
CA LYS A 330 17.04 20.91 -6.15
C LYS A 330 15.54 20.87 -6.51
N SER A 331 15.07 19.79 -7.13
CA SER A 331 13.64 19.68 -7.48
C SER A 331 12.79 19.38 -6.23
N LYS A 332 11.69 20.12 -6.06
CA LYS A 332 10.64 19.80 -5.09
C LYS A 332 9.59 18.93 -5.78
N GLY A 333 8.85 18.10 -5.03
CA GLY A 333 7.83 17.21 -5.60
C GLY A 333 6.73 17.93 -6.39
N THR A 334 6.51 19.23 -6.14
CA THR A 334 5.53 20.06 -6.87
C THR A 334 6.09 20.74 -8.11
N HIS A 335 7.39 20.56 -8.42
CA HIS A 335 7.97 21.12 -9.62
C HIS A 335 7.42 20.38 -10.84
N PHE A 336 7.09 21.13 -11.87
CA PHE A 336 6.73 20.58 -13.16
C PHE A 336 7.95 19.88 -13.79
N LEU A 337 7.68 18.77 -14.48
CA LEU A 337 8.65 18.13 -15.33
C LEU A 337 8.95 19.07 -16.50
N SER A 338 10.25 19.27 -16.77
CA SER A 338 10.76 20.06 -17.90
C SER A 338 10.78 19.26 -19.19
#